data_AF-A0A371M408-F1
#
_entry.id   AF-A0A371M408-F1
#
_cell.length_a   1.000
_cell.length_b   1.000
_cell.length_c   1.000
_cell.angle_alpha   90.00
_cell.angle_beta   90.00
_cell.angle_gamma   90.00
#
_symmetry.space_group_name_H-M   'P 1'
#
loop_
_entity.id
_entity.type
_entity.pdbx_description
1 polymer ?
#
loop_
_entity_poly.entity_id
_entity_poly.type
_entity_poly.pdbx_seq_one_letter_code
_entity_poly.pdbx_strand_id
1 'polypeptide(L)'
;MELGSADAFDRMGTLGVEEEFYIVDADGRPTSGIDDLVYGPEPPEPLAGRLDHELFKFTIETQTPLIEVPDEAGAAVETVREALVDHAANHGYRIAAAGLHPAAKWRELDHATKPRYQAQLDRIQYPQHRNTTAGLHVHVGVDDADKAVWVANELRWYLAPLLALSANSPFWNGFDTGLASARAKVFENLPNTGMPTAFDDFEDFQRFERRMVEYGSIDDRGELWYDVRPHTGHGTVEIRTPDAQTDPERVADFVEYVHALVLDLADRYESGESGTTVRRELLDENKWRATRYGRDTDFVAPDSEGVVSLESFVESESDRLGVDGLRSLLDAESGTAVQRRIHEESGLDALCEHLTLD
;
A
#
# COMPACT_ATOMS: atom_id res chain seq x y z
N MET A 1 -6.34 -22.83 -11.24
CA MET A 1 -6.22 -22.00 -10.03
C MET A 1 -4.90 -22.34 -9.42
N GLU A 2 -3.90 -21.49 -9.64
CA GLU A 2 -2.57 -21.67 -9.06
C GLU A 2 -2.67 -21.20 -7.60
N LEU A 3 -2.87 -22.14 -6.69
CA LEU A 3 -2.59 -21.92 -5.28
C LEU A 3 -1.08 -21.75 -5.12
N GLY A 4 -0.65 -20.94 -4.17
CA GLY A 4 0.77 -20.78 -3.91
C GLY A 4 1.39 -21.99 -3.20
N SER A 5 2.72 -22.04 -3.24
CA SER A 5 3.51 -23.10 -2.62
C SER A 5 4.35 -22.55 -1.48
N ALA A 6 4.62 -23.39 -0.48
CA ALA A 6 5.66 -23.12 0.51
C ALA A 6 7.03 -22.96 -0.18
N ASP A 7 7.26 -23.61 -1.32
CA ASP A 7 8.51 -23.53 -2.08
C ASP A 7 8.82 -22.13 -2.63
N ALA A 8 7.83 -21.23 -2.67
CA ALA A 8 8.05 -19.85 -3.10
C ALA A 8 8.88 -19.07 -2.07
N PHE A 9 8.84 -19.46 -0.79
CA PHE A 9 9.53 -18.80 0.31
C PHE A 9 10.97 -19.34 0.42
N ASP A 10 11.85 -18.90 -0.48
CA ASP A 10 13.21 -19.44 -0.61
C ASP A 10 14.33 -18.38 -0.52
N ARG A 11 13.96 -17.10 -0.39
CA ARG A 11 14.89 -15.97 -0.45
C ARG A 11 14.60 -14.92 0.61
N MET A 12 15.49 -14.81 1.59
CA MET A 12 15.39 -13.80 2.65
C MET A 12 15.89 -12.43 2.18
N GLY A 13 15.14 -11.38 2.51
CA GLY A 13 15.61 -9.99 2.47
C GLY A 13 15.65 -9.32 1.10
N THR A 14 15.18 -9.96 0.03
CA THR A 14 14.94 -9.29 -1.26
C THR A 14 13.75 -8.35 -1.17
N LEU A 15 13.71 -7.32 -2.01
CA LEU A 15 12.66 -6.31 -2.03
C LEU A 15 11.93 -6.24 -3.37
N GLY A 16 10.64 -5.89 -3.29
CA GLY A 16 9.84 -5.41 -4.42
C GLY A 16 8.92 -4.30 -3.93
N VAL A 17 8.79 -3.24 -4.73
CA VAL A 17 7.93 -2.09 -4.41
C VAL A 17 6.90 -1.95 -5.51
N GLU A 18 5.63 -1.85 -5.12
CA GLU A 18 4.53 -1.55 -6.03
C GLU A 18 3.94 -0.19 -5.64
N GLU A 19 3.73 0.66 -6.65
CA GLU A 19 3.15 1.99 -6.46
C GLU A 19 1.98 2.19 -7.42
N GLU A 20 0.85 2.63 -6.86
CA GLU A 20 -0.33 2.98 -7.64
C GLU A 20 -0.38 4.51 -7.85
N PHE A 21 -0.73 4.93 -9.06
CA PHE A 21 -0.77 6.33 -9.47
C PHE A 21 -2.06 6.68 -10.21
N TYR A 22 -2.27 7.98 -10.40
CA TYR A 22 -3.35 8.53 -11.19
C TYR A 22 -2.83 9.13 -12.49
N ILE A 23 -3.43 8.74 -13.61
CA ILE A 23 -3.30 9.43 -14.88
C ILE A 23 -4.16 10.69 -14.81
N VAL A 24 -3.52 11.85 -15.07
CA VAL A 24 -4.17 13.14 -15.04
C VAL A 24 -3.93 13.95 -16.31
N ASP A 25 -4.83 14.88 -16.60
CA ASP A 25 -4.68 15.83 -17.70
C ASP A 25 -3.71 16.97 -17.35
N ALA A 26 -3.59 17.95 -18.24
CA ALA A 26 -2.70 19.10 -18.05
C ALA A 26 -3.00 19.93 -16.79
N ASP A 27 -4.26 19.91 -16.33
CA ASP A 27 -4.74 20.65 -15.14
C ASP A 27 -4.75 19.74 -13.88
N GLY A 28 -4.13 18.56 -13.94
CA GLY A 28 -4.07 17.61 -12.84
C GLY A 28 -5.42 16.98 -12.51
N ARG A 29 -6.33 16.84 -13.48
CA ARG A 29 -7.63 16.16 -13.30
C ARG A 29 -7.57 14.71 -13.75
N PRO A 30 -8.21 13.76 -13.02
CA PRO A 30 -8.24 12.36 -13.41
C PRO A 30 -8.79 12.17 -14.81
N THR A 31 -8.05 11.43 -15.65
CA THR A 31 -8.44 11.18 -17.04
C THR A 31 -8.16 9.72 -17.43
N SER A 32 -9.02 9.18 -18.29
CA SER A 32 -8.88 7.82 -18.81
C SER A 32 -7.68 7.75 -19.77
N GLY A 33 -6.61 7.05 -19.40
CA GLY A 33 -5.40 6.95 -20.23
C GLY A 33 -4.78 5.55 -20.33
N ILE A 34 -5.33 4.54 -19.62
CA ILE A 34 -4.76 3.17 -19.64
C ILE A 34 -4.71 2.55 -21.04
N ASP A 35 -5.62 2.96 -21.93
CA ASP A 35 -5.67 2.45 -23.30
C ASP A 35 -4.43 2.88 -24.10
N ASP A 36 -3.87 4.05 -23.79
CA ASP A 36 -2.66 4.57 -24.44
C ASP A 36 -1.39 4.12 -23.71
N LEU A 37 -1.39 4.14 -22.37
CA LEU A 37 -0.19 3.88 -21.58
C LEU A 37 0.12 2.40 -21.37
N VAL A 38 -0.92 1.55 -21.28
CA VAL A 38 -0.77 0.14 -20.91
C VAL A 38 -1.08 -0.79 -22.08
N TYR A 39 -2.12 -0.51 -22.86
CA TYR A 39 -2.50 -1.35 -24.02
C TYR A 39 -1.95 -0.86 -25.36
N GLY A 40 -1.36 0.33 -25.36
CA GLY A 40 -0.79 0.95 -26.55
C GLY A 40 0.59 0.36 -26.90
N PRO A 41 1.57 1.19 -27.26
CA PRO A 41 2.91 0.71 -27.54
C PRO A 41 3.56 0.10 -26.29
N GLU A 42 4.51 -0.81 -26.50
CA GLU A 42 5.27 -1.43 -25.42
C GLU A 42 5.94 -0.33 -24.56
N PRO A 43 5.73 -0.32 -23.22
CA PRO A 43 6.35 0.64 -22.33
C PRO A 43 7.89 0.59 -22.42
N PRO A 44 8.59 1.70 -22.13
CA PRO A 44 10.05 1.74 -22.10
C PRO A 44 10.63 0.80 -21.02
N GLU A 45 11.94 0.55 -21.11
CA GLU A 45 12.60 -0.58 -20.45
C GLU A 45 12.61 -0.60 -18.90
N PRO A 46 12.38 0.47 -18.13
CA PRO A 46 12.07 0.30 -16.70
C PRO A 46 10.66 -0.26 -16.44
N LEU A 47 9.70 0.07 -17.30
CA LEU A 47 8.26 -0.25 -17.15
C LEU A 47 7.83 -1.52 -17.91
N ALA A 48 8.66 -2.02 -18.83
CA ALA A 48 8.32 -3.17 -19.65
C ALA A 48 7.99 -4.40 -18.78
N GLY A 49 6.74 -4.87 -18.86
CA GLY A 49 6.24 -5.97 -18.02
C GLY A 49 6.04 -5.62 -16.54
N ARG A 50 6.13 -4.34 -16.18
CA ARG A 50 6.01 -3.81 -14.81
C ARG A 50 5.07 -2.60 -14.70
N LEU A 51 4.29 -2.34 -15.74
CA LEU A 51 3.23 -1.35 -15.78
C LEU A 51 1.92 -2.10 -16.05
N ASP A 52 1.02 -2.10 -15.08
CA ASP A 52 -0.35 -2.59 -15.24
C ASP A 52 -1.34 -1.46 -14.92
N HIS A 53 -2.63 -1.79 -14.99
CA HIS A 53 -3.70 -0.87 -14.67
C HIS A 53 -4.63 -1.49 -13.64
N GLU A 54 -5.39 -0.61 -12.99
CA GLU A 54 -6.42 -0.99 -12.05
C GLU A 54 -7.84 -0.96 -12.66
N LEU A 55 -8.86 -1.20 -11.82
CA LEU A 55 -10.27 -1.17 -12.24
C LEU A 55 -10.64 0.13 -12.96
N PHE A 56 -10.22 1.28 -12.45
CA PHE A 56 -10.52 2.56 -13.06
C PHE A 56 -9.51 2.88 -14.16
N LYS A 57 -9.99 3.42 -15.30
CA LYS A 57 -9.15 3.74 -16.47
C LYS A 57 -8.14 4.87 -16.25
N PHE A 58 -8.16 5.50 -15.09
CA PHE A 58 -7.22 6.54 -14.69
C PHE A 58 -6.22 6.07 -13.63
N THR A 59 -6.27 4.80 -13.20
CA THR A 59 -5.37 4.26 -12.18
C THR A 59 -4.43 3.24 -12.81
N ILE A 60 -3.14 3.40 -12.53
CA ILE A 60 -2.06 2.54 -13.00
C ILE A 60 -1.23 2.07 -11.83
N GLU A 61 -0.58 0.93 -11.99
CA GLU A 61 0.35 0.35 -11.02
C GLU A 61 1.69 0.16 -11.70
N THR A 62 2.78 0.54 -11.02
CA THR A 62 4.13 0.18 -11.41
C THR A 62 4.80 -0.69 -10.38
N GLN A 63 5.69 -1.56 -10.83
CA GLN A 63 6.47 -2.44 -9.98
C GLN A 63 7.96 -2.21 -10.21
N THR A 64 8.76 -2.21 -9.15
CA THR A 64 10.22 -2.25 -9.30
C THR A 64 10.65 -3.61 -9.87
N PRO A 65 11.82 -3.68 -10.53
CA PRO A 65 12.53 -4.95 -10.63
C PRO A 65 12.76 -5.57 -9.23
N LEU A 66 13.10 -6.85 -9.20
CA LEU A 66 13.56 -7.48 -7.97
C LEU A 66 14.82 -6.75 -7.47
N ILE A 67 14.75 -6.23 -6.25
CA ILE A 67 15.87 -5.53 -5.59
C ILE A 67 16.56 -6.53 -4.67
N GLU A 68 17.81 -6.89 -5.00
CA GLU A 68 18.63 -7.81 -4.21
C GLU A 68 19.47 -7.08 -3.15
N VAL A 69 19.77 -5.80 -3.40
CA VAL A 69 20.56 -4.94 -2.50
C VAL A 69 19.62 -3.84 -1.98
N PRO A 70 19.22 -3.89 -0.69
CA PRO A 70 18.21 -2.97 -0.15
C PRO A 70 18.56 -1.49 -0.29
N ASP A 71 19.85 -1.14 -0.21
CA ASP A 71 20.34 0.24 -0.41
C ASP A 71 20.05 0.79 -1.82
N GLU A 72 19.77 -0.07 -2.81
CA GLU A 72 19.41 0.33 -4.17
C GLU A 72 17.90 0.60 -4.36
N ALA A 73 17.07 0.34 -3.33
CA ALA A 73 15.63 0.45 -3.45
C ALA A 73 15.15 1.86 -3.82
N GLY A 74 15.73 2.90 -3.22
CA GLY A 74 15.39 4.30 -3.53
C GLY A 74 15.65 4.63 -5.00
N ALA A 75 16.84 4.26 -5.51
CA ALA A 75 17.20 4.49 -6.92
C ALA A 75 16.31 3.69 -7.89
N ALA A 76 15.90 2.48 -7.51
CA ALA A 76 14.98 1.68 -8.32
C ALA A 76 13.59 2.33 -8.40
N VAL A 77 13.07 2.85 -7.29
CA VAL A 77 11.80 3.60 -7.24
C VAL A 77 11.86 4.85 -8.12
N GLU A 78 12.93 5.66 -7.98
CA GLU A 78 13.13 6.86 -8.80
C GLU A 78 13.17 6.52 -10.29
N THR A 79 13.95 5.50 -10.69
CA THR A 79 14.07 5.08 -12.09
C THR A 79 12.72 4.68 -12.70
N VAL A 80 11.88 3.97 -11.94
CA VAL A 80 10.55 3.55 -12.40
C VAL A 80 9.60 4.74 -12.51
N ARG A 81 9.62 5.65 -11.52
CA ARG A 81 8.79 6.86 -11.53
C ARG A 81 9.15 7.81 -12.67
N GLU A 82 10.44 8.08 -12.88
CA GLU A 82 10.93 8.91 -14.00
C GLU A 82 10.47 8.34 -15.35
N ALA A 83 10.66 7.03 -15.55
CA ALA A 83 10.21 6.35 -16.76
C ALA A 83 8.69 6.44 -16.95
N LEU A 84 7.92 6.36 -15.86
CA LEU A 84 6.47 6.49 -15.90
C LEU A 84 6.03 7.91 -16.29
N VAL A 85 6.63 8.93 -15.69
CA VAL A 85 6.35 10.34 -16.01
C VAL A 85 6.69 10.63 -17.46
N ASP A 86 7.87 10.22 -17.93
CA ASP A 86 8.29 10.39 -19.33
C ASP A 86 7.35 9.67 -20.29
N HIS A 87 6.98 8.41 -19.99
CA HIS A 87 6.05 7.64 -20.82
C HIS A 87 4.67 8.31 -20.90
N ALA A 88 4.15 8.79 -19.77
CA ALA A 88 2.88 9.52 -19.74
C ALA A 88 2.94 10.82 -20.54
N ALA A 89 4.01 11.61 -20.38
CA ALA A 89 4.20 12.86 -21.08
C ALA A 89 4.28 12.67 -22.60
N ASN A 90 4.94 11.61 -23.06
CA ASN A 90 5.00 11.24 -24.49
C ASN A 90 3.63 10.89 -25.10
N HIS A 91 2.64 10.56 -24.27
CA HIS A 91 1.26 10.28 -24.69
C HIS A 91 0.29 11.42 -24.34
N GLY A 92 0.79 12.56 -23.86
CA GLY A 92 -0.03 13.75 -23.56
C GLY A 92 -0.73 13.71 -22.20
N TYR A 93 -0.25 12.87 -21.28
CA TYR A 93 -0.75 12.76 -19.91
C TYR A 93 0.29 13.25 -18.90
N ARG A 94 -0.17 13.53 -17.68
CA ARG A 94 0.68 13.71 -16.50
C ARG A 94 0.33 12.62 -15.47
N ILE A 95 1.14 12.47 -14.44
CA ILE A 95 0.97 11.47 -13.39
C ILE A 95 0.83 12.16 -12.04
N ALA A 96 -0.14 11.76 -11.23
CA ALA A 96 -0.30 12.25 -9.86
C ALA A 96 -0.29 11.11 -8.84
N ALA A 97 0.16 11.40 -7.63
CA ALA A 97 0.30 10.41 -6.56
C ALA A 97 -0.30 10.91 -5.23
N ALA A 98 -1.27 10.16 -4.71
CA ALA A 98 -1.91 10.36 -3.41
C ALA A 98 -2.71 9.11 -3.05
N GLY A 99 -3.10 8.92 -1.79
CA GLY A 99 -3.96 7.77 -1.46
C GLY A 99 -5.35 7.81 -2.08
N LEU A 100 -5.86 9.03 -2.29
CA LEU A 100 -7.08 9.37 -3.04
C LEU A 100 -6.85 10.67 -3.78
N HIS A 101 -7.15 10.68 -5.08
CA HIS A 101 -7.10 11.93 -5.84
C HIS A 101 -8.25 12.88 -5.40
N PRO A 102 -7.96 14.13 -4.96
CA PRO A 102 -8.96 15.01 -4.37
C PRO A 102 -10.10 15.38 -5.33
N ALA A 103 -9.80 15.47 -6.62
CA ALA A 103 -10.78 15.78 -7.67
C ALA A 103 -11.49 14.56 -8.27
N ALA A 104 -11.12 13.32 -7.89
CA ALA A 104 -11.75 12.13 -8.44
C ALA A 104 -13.19 12.00 -7.96
N LYS A 105 -14.12 11.95 -8.91
CA LYS A 105 -15.54 11.67 -8.69
C LYS A 105 -15.89 10.36 -9.34
N TRP A 106 -15.89 9.28 -8.58
CA TRP A 106 -16.01 7.91 -9.11
C TRP A 106 -17.22 7.68 -10.04
N ARG A 107 -18.33 8.43 -9.85
CA ARG A 107 -19.53 8.35 -10.70
C ARG A 107 -19.33 8.89 -12.12
N GLU A 108 -18.29 9.68 -12.34
CA GLU A 108 -17.97 10.36 -13.60
C GLU A 108 -16.80 9.68 -14.33
N LEU A 109 -16.20 8.63 -13.74
CA LEU A 109 -14.96 8.00 -14.23
C LEU A 109 -15.23 6.63 -14.84
N ASP A 110 -14.48 6.28 -15.89
CA ASP A 110 -14.65 5.03 -16.62
C ASP A 110 -13.99 3.85 -15.91
N HIS A 111 -14.64 2.69 -15.98
CA HIS A 111 -14.04 1.41 -15.61
C HIS A 111 -13.37 0.74 -16.81
N ALA A 112 -12.31 -0.02 -16.54
CA ALA A 112 -11.72 -0.96 -17.48
C ALA A 112 -12.74 -2.06 -17.84
N THR A 113 -12.69 -2.52 -19.09
CA THR A 113 -13.69 -3.46 -19.64
C THR A 113 -13.17 -4.90 -19.73
N LYS A 114 -12.02 -5.22 -19.11
CA LYS A 114 -11.50 -6.60 -19.10
C LYS A 114 -12.45 -7.53 -18.30
N PRO A 115 -12.59 -8.81 -18.67
CA PRO A 115 -13.50 -9.75 -18.00
C PRO A 115 -13.31 -9.85 -16.48
N ARG A 116 -12.05 -9.82 -15.98
CA ARG A 116 -11.76 -9.86 -14.53
C ARG A 116 -12.44 -8.73 -13.75
N TYR A 117 -12.40 -7.52 -14.30
CA TYR A 117 -12.98 -6.34 -13.64
C TYR A 117 -14.50 -6.33 -13.71
N GLN A 118 -15.09 -6.82 -14.81
CA GLN A 118 -16.54 -7.01 -14.89
C GLN A 118 -17.03 -8.03 -13.88
N ALA A 119 -16.32 -9.15 -13.71
CA ALA A 119 -16.64 -10.14 -12.68
C ALA A 119 -16.58 -9.53 -11.26
N GLN A 120 -15.56 -8.72 -10.96
CA GLN A 120 -15.46 -8.01 -9.68
C GLN A 120 -16.58 -7.00 -9.47
N LEU A 121 -16.94 -6.20 -10.48
CA LEU A 121 -18.06 -5.24 -10.39
C LEU A 121 -19.38 -5.98 -10.13
N ASP A 122 -19.63 -7.07 -10.85
CA ASP A 122 -20.84 -7.88 -10.69
C ASP A 122 -20.90 -8.56 -9.31
N ARG A 123 -19.77 -9.04 -8.79
CA ARG A 123 -19.71 -9.74 -7.49
C ARG A 123 -19.74 -8.78 -6.30
N ILE A 124 -18.96 -7.70 -6.35
CA ILE A 124 -18.70 -6.81 -5.20
C ILE A 124 -19.68 -5.64 -5.16
N GLN A 125 -20.20 -5.20 -6.31
CA GLN A 125 -21.18 -4.11 -6.41
C GLN A 125 -20.62 -2.79 -5.86
N TYR A 126 -21.47 -1.99 -5.19
CA TYR A 126 -21.24 -0.59 -4.86
C TYR A 126 -19.88 -0.27 -4.22
N PRO A 127 -19.31 -1.10 -3.32
CA PRO A 127 -17.93 -0.92 -2.84
C PRO A 127 -16.88 -0.83 -3.96
N GLN A 128 -16.94 -1.71 -4.96
CA GLN A 128 -15.96 -1.74 -6.05
C GLN A 128 -16.17 -0.60 -7.04
N HIS A 129 -17.42 -0.19 -7.27
CA HIS A 129 -17.76 0.98 -8.10
C HIS A 129 -17.21 2.31 -7.58
N ARG A 130 -16.70 2.37 -6.35
CA ARG A 130 -16.16 3.60 -5.74
C ARG A 130 -14.70 3.47 -5.30
N ASN A 131 -14.03 2.38 -5.65
CA ASN A 131 -12.67 2.08 -5.22
C ASN A 131 -11.63 2.81 -6.08
N THR A 132 -11.44 4.10 -5.82
CA THR A 132 -10.47 4.97 -6.54
C THR A 132 -9.13 5.07 -5.82
N THR A 133 -8.77 4.07 -5.02
CA THR A 133 -7.62 4.11 -4.11
C THR A 133 -6.30 3.93 -4.85
N ALA A 134 -5.24 4.54 -4.33
CA ALA A 134 -3.87 4.28 -4.75
C ALA A 134 -2.98 4.02 -3.53
N GLY A 135 -2.25 2.92 -3.49
CA GLY A 135 -1.40 2.46 -2.40
C GLY A 135 0.08 2.44 -2.71
N LEU A 136 0.85 2.22 -1.64
CA LEU A 136 2.23 1.76 -1.70
C LEU A 136 2.27 0.36 -1.08
N HIS A 137 2.78 -0.61 -1.84
CA HIS A 137 3.00 -1.98 -1.37
C HIS A 137 4.50 -2.27 -1.29
N VAL A 138 4.92 -2.85 -0.17
CA VAL A 138 6.31 -3.27 0.05
C VAL A 138 6.33 -4.77 0.28
N HIS A 139 7.03 -5.48 -0.60
CA HIS A 139 7.29 -6.90 -0.50
C HIS A 139 8.70 -7.13 0.05
N VAL A 140 8.80 -7.94 1.11
CA VAL A 140 10.09 -8.40 1.63
C VAL A 140 10.14 -9.92 1.53
N GLY A 141 11.18 -10.45 0.87
CA GLY A 141 11.41 -11.89 0.71
C GLY A 141 11.64 -12.57 2.06
N VAL A 142 11.01 -13.73 2.24
CA VAL A 142 11.17 -14.59 3.42
C VAL A 142 11.47 -16.01 2.95
N ASP A 143 12.43 -16.67 3.58
CA ASP A 143 12.99 -17.97 3.18
C ASP A 143 12.37 -19.18 3.90
N ASP A 144 11.25 -18.98 4.57
CA ASP A 144 10.45 -20.03 5.19
C ASP A 144 8.97 -19.61 5.25
N ALA A 145 8.08 -20.55 4.91
CA ALA A 145 6.66 -20.27 4.78
C ALA A 145 5.95 -20.06 6.13
N ASP A 146 6.33 -20.83 7.17
CA ASP A 146 5.80 -20.66 8.52
C ASP A 146 6.35 -19.38 9.17
N LYS A 147 7.63 -19.07 8.91
CA LYS A 147 8.24 -17.78 9.24
C LYS A 147 7.47 -16.63 8.61
N ALA A 148 7.09 -16.71 7.33
CA ALA A 148 6.33 -15.65 6.67
C ALA A 148 4.95 -15.43 7.33
N VAL A 149 4.25 -16.50 7.74
CA VAL A 149 3.00 -16.38 8.51
C VAL A 149 3.25 -15.74 9.87
N TRP A 150 4.28 -16.17 10.59
CA TRP A 150 4.63 -15.60 11.89
C TRP A 150 4.97 -14.11 11.80
N VAL A 151 5.80 -13.72 10.82
CA VAL A 151 6.15 -12.31 10.56
C VAL A 151 4.90 -11.51 10.22
N ALA A 152 4.04 -12.00 9.32
CA ALA A 152 2.78 -11.33 9.00
C ALA A 152 1.86 -11.16 10.22
N ASN A 153 1.84 -12.15 11.13
CA ASN A 153 1.09 -12.06 12.38
C ASN A 153 1.60 -10.96 13.31
N GLU A 154 2.91 -10.79 13.45
CA GLU A 154 3.52 -9.75 14.29
C GLU A 154 3.35 -8.36 13.66
N LEU A 155 3.52 -8.25 12.34
CA LEU A 155 3.40 -6.99 11.59
C LEU A 155 2.04 -6.30 11.79
N ARG A 156 0.97 -7.05 12.07
CA ARG A 156 -0.39 -6.51 12.25
C ARG A 156 -0.45 -5.32 13.21
N TRP A 157 0.34 -5.31 14.28
CA TRP A 157 0.36 -4.17 15.22
C TRP A 157 1.04 -2.92 14.63
N TYR A 158 2.10 -3.11 13.86
CA TYR A 158 2.92 -2.05 13.25
C TYR A 158 2.22 -1.31 12.10
N LEU A 159 1.17 -1.90 11.53
CA LEU A 159 0.43 -1.31 10.40
C LEU A 159 -0.21 0.04 10.73
N ALA A 160 -0.70 0.23 11.96
CA ALA A 160 -1.38 1.47 12.33
C ALA A 160 -0.42 2.68 12.43
N PRO A 161 0.74 2.60 13.10
CA PRO A 161 1.78 3.63 13.00
C PRO A 161 2.22 3.93 11.57
N LEU A 162 2.39 2.91 10.73
CA LEU A 162 2.74 3.08 9.31
C LEU A 162 1.65 3.83 8.53
N LEU A 163 0.38 3.51 8.77
CA LEU A 163 -0.75 4.25 8.19
C LEU A 163 -0.75 5.72 8.63
N ALA A 164 -0.47 5.98 9.90
CA ALA A 164 -0.43 7.34 10.45
C ALA A 164 0.67 8.19 9.80
N LEU A 165 1.86 7.61 9.60
CA LEU A 165 2.98 8.30 8.96
C LEU A 165 2.74 8.53 7.46
N SER A 166 2.12 7.57 6.77
CA SER A 166 1.88 7.59 5.33
C SER A 166 0.63 8.35 4.89
N ALA A 167 -0.27 8.73 5.82
CA ALA A 167 -1.56 9.34 5.51
C ALA A 167 -1.46 10.51 4.51
N ASN A 168 -1.99 10.31 3.30
CA ASN A 168 -1.86 11.20 2.15
C ASN A 168 -3.18 11.23 1.34
N SER A 169 -4.33 11.16 2.01
CA SER A 169 -5.64 11.11 1.34
C SER A 169 -6.81 11.71 2.15
N PRO A 170 -6.75 12.99 2.58
CA PRO A 170 -7.82 13.61 3.36
C PRO A 170 -9.12 13.88 2.56
N PHE A 171 -9.04 13.95 1.24
CA PHE A 171 -10.16 14.32 0.37
C PHE A 171 -10.77 13.12 -0.36
N TRP A 172 -12.10 13.11 -0.52
CA TRP A 172 -12.80 12.14 -1.36
C TRP A 172 -14.00 12.80 -2.06
N ASN A 173 -14.10 12.67 -3.38
CA ASN A 173 -15.09 13.36 -4.22
C ASN A 173 -15.11 14.91 -4.05
N GLY A 174 -13.95 15.52 -3.82
CA GLY A 174 -13.82 16.97 -3.63
C GLY A 174 -14.19 17.49 -2.24
N PHE A 175 -14.41 16.61 -1.27
CA PHE A 175 -14.73 16.99 0.11
C PHE A 175 -13.64 16.56 1.08
N ASP A 176 -13.25 17.42 2.01
CA ASP A 176 -12.47 17.01 3.17
C ASP A 176 -13.33 16.05 4.00
N THR A 177 -12.83 14.83 4.16
CA THR A 177 -13.54 13.74 4.83
C THR A 177 -13.47 13.85 6.35
N GLY A 178 -12.57 14.68 6.88
CA GLY A 178 -12.18 14.68 8.29
C GLY A 178 -11.30 13.49 8.70
N LEU A 179 -10.89 12.64 7.75
CA LEU A 179 -9.90 11.56 7.95
C LEU A 179 -8.53 12.03 7.50
N ALA A 180 -7.46 11.42 8.02
CA ALA A 180 -6.10 11.60 7.50
C ALA A 180 -5.86 10.69 6.29
N SER A 181 -6.19 9.40 6.41
CA SER A 181 -6.27 8.49 5.28
C SER A 181 -7.73 8.08 5.05
N ALA A 182 -8.42 8.74 4.12
CA ALA A 182 -9.73 8.26 3.68
C ALA A 182 -9.60 7.04 2.77
N ARG A 183 -8.45 6.85 2.10
CA ARG A 183 -8.12 5.64 1.33
C ARG A 183 -8.39 4.38 2.14
N ALA A 184 -7.88 4.31 3.37
CA ALA A 184 -8.03 3.15 4.24
C ALA A 184 -9.50 2.73 4.41
N LYS A 185 -10.42 3.69 4.55
CA LYS A 185 -11.86 3.40 4.68
C LYS A 185 -12.56 3.14 3.37
N VAL A 186 -12.16 3.80 2.27
CA VAL A 186 -12.72 3.48 0.95
C VAL A 186 -12.38 2.04 0.59
N PHE A 187 -11.12 1.63 0.77
CA PHE A 187 -10.63 0.29 0.47
C PHE A 187 -11.28 -0.78 1.35
N GLU A 188 -11.36 -0.57 2.68
CA GLU A 188 -11.97 -1.52 3.63
C GLU A 188 -13.46 -1.85 3.40
N ASN A 189 -14.14 -1.13 2.51
CA ASN A 189 -15.50 -1.50 2.12
C ASN A 189 -15.55 -2.69 1.16
N LEU A 190 -14.42 -3.08 0.57
CA LEU A 190 -14.30 -4.29 -0.23
C LEU A 190 -14.32 -5.54 0.67
N PRO A 191 -14.83 -6.68 0.18
CA PRO A 191 -14.68 -7.96 0.88
C PRO A 191 -13.19 -8.32 1.00
N ASN A 192 -12.85 -9.20 1.94
CA ASN A 192 -11.50 -9.76 2.09
C ASN A 192 -10.38 -8.71 2.25
N THR A 193 -10.73 -7.56 2.83
CA THR A 193 -9.85 -6.40 2.96
C THR A 193 -9.64 -6.02 4.43
N GLY A 194 -8.54 -5.33 4.71
CA GLY A 194 -8.23 -4.76 6.02
C GLY A 194 -7.41 -5.71 6.89
N MET A 195 -7.53 -5.53 8.21
CA MET A 195 -6.70 -6.25 9.17
C MET A 195 -7.00 -7.76 9.14
N PRO A 196 -6.02 -8.64 8.84
CA PRO A 196 -6.22 -10.07 8.88
C PRO A 196 -6.30 -10.60 10.32
N THR A 197 -6.98 -11.73 10.51
CA THR A 197 -6.83 -12.53 11.73
C THR A 197 -5.46 -13.21 11.76
N ALA A 198 -5.01 -13.63 12.95
CA ALA A 198 -3.83 -14.48 13.03
C ALA A 198 -4.12 -15.85 12.41
N PHE A 199 -3.09 -16.44 11.82
CA PHE A 199 -3.06 -17.83 11.38
C PHE A 199 -2.02 -18.60 12.20
N ASP A 200 -2.27 -19.87 12.51
CA ASP A 200 -1.37 -20.65 13.36
C ASP A 200 -0.04 -20.97 12.65
N ASP A 201 -0.10 -21.31 11.36
CA ASP A 201 1.02 -21.71 10.51
C ASP A 201 0.67 -21.51 9.02
N PHE A 202 1.60 -21.84 8.13
CA PHE A 202 1.38 -21.76 6.68
C PHE A 202 0.29 -22.71 6.20
N GLU A 203 0.16 -23.90 6.81
CA GLU A 203 -0.89 -24.85 6.42
C GLU A 203 -2.29 -24.27 6.73
N ASP A 204 -2.46 -23.59 7.85
CA ASP A 204 -3.71 -22.89 8.20
C ASP A 204 -4.02 -21.74 7.24
N PHE A 205 -3.03 -20.89 6.93
CA PHE A 205 -3.18 -19.83 5.94
C PHE A 205 -3.56 -20.38 4.55
N GLN A 206 -2.82 -21.37 4.05
CA GLN A 206 -3.07 -21.98 2.74
C GLN A 206 -4.44 -22.68 2.68
N ARG A 207 -4.87 -23.29 3.80
CA ARG A 207 -6.20 -23.89 3.92
C ARG A 207 -7.30 -22.82 3.87
N PHE A 208 -7.10 -21.66 4.46
CA PHE A 208 -8.01 -20.53 4.34
C PHE A 208 -8.07 -20.01 2.89
N GLU A 209 -6.93 -19.70 2.28
CA GLU A 209 -6.82 -19.23 0.89
C GLU A 209 -7.54 -20.19 -0.07
N ARG A 210 -7.25 -21.49 0.03
CA ARG A 210 -7.89 -22.53 -0.78
C ARG A 210 -9.41 -22.56 -0.61
N ARG A 211 -9.93 -22.43 0.62
CA ARG A 211 -11.39 -22.40 0.86
C ARG A 211 -12.04 -21.18 0.22
N MET A 212 -11.41 -20.01 0.28
CA MET A 212 -11.92 -18.78 -0.33
C MET A 212 -12.09 -18.95 -1.84
N VAL A 213 -11.12 -19.60 -2.48
CA VAL A 213 -11.14 -19.95 -3.90
C VAL A 213 -12.19 -21.04 -4.21
N GLU A 214 -12.18 -22.15 -3.48
CA GLU A 214 -13.08 -23.30 -3.70
C GLU A 214 -14.56 -22.95 -3.58
N TYR A 215 -14.89 -21.99 -2.71
CA TYR A 215 -16.26 -21.51 -2.51
C TYR A 215 -16.61 -20.29 -3.36
N GLY A 216 -15.73 -19.86 -4.27
CA GLY A 216 -15.96 -18.72 -5.16
C GLY A 216 -16.11 -17.38 -4.43
N SER A 217 -15.54 -17.27 -3.23
CA SER A 217 -15.47 -15.99 -2.49
C SER A 217 -14.42 -15.05 -3.08
N ILE A 218 -13.40 -15.62 -3.73
CA ILE A 218 -12.40 -14.97 -4.57
C ILE A 218 -12.16 -15.81 -5.83
N ASP A 219 -11.76 -15.17 -6.92
CA ASP A 219 -11.41 -15.81 -8.19
C ASP A 219 -9.98 -16.36 -8.13
N ASP A 220 -9.07 -15.63 -7.47
CA ASP A 220 -7.72 -16.04 -7.19
C ASP A 220 -7.19 -15.40 -5.89
N ARG A 221 -6.02 -15.85 -5.44
CA ARG A 221 -5.34 -15.41 -4.21
C ARG A 221 -5.04 -13.91 -4.13
N GLY A 222 -4.89 -13.24 -5.28
CA GLY A 222 -4.63 -11.81 -5.35
C GLY A 222 -5.77 -10.99 -4.75
N GLU A 223 -6.99 -11.55 -4.69
CA GLU A 223 -8.17 -10.89 -4.12
C GLU A 223 -8.32 -11.05 -2.59
N LEU A 224 -7.27 -11.54 -1.91
CA LEU A 224 -7.09 -11.37 -0.47
C LEU A 224 -6.38 -10.04 -0.20
N TRP A 225 -7.11 -8.94 -0.21
CA TRP A 225 -6.59 -7.57 -0.06
C TRP A 225 -6.32 -7.17 1.39
N TYR A 226 -5.72 -8.07 2.18
CA TYR A 226 -5.36 -7.76 3.56
C TYR A 226 -4.28 -6.69 3.65
N ASP A 227 -4.30 -5.93 4.74
CA ASP A 227 -3.33 -4.87 5.01
C ASP A 227 -1.88 -5.39 5.11
N VAL A 228 -1.74 -6.68 5.47
CA VAL A 228 -0.51 -7.46 5.43
C VAL A 228 -0.85 -8.91 5.06
N ARG A 229 -0.02 -9.57 4.25
CA ARG A 229 -0.19 -10.99 3.93
C ARG A 229 1.12 -11.69 3.55
N PRO A 230 1.23 -13.01 3.79
CA PRO A 230 2.15 -13.85 3.04
C PRO A 230 1.74 -13.89 1.57
N HIS A 231 2.62 -13.49 0.67
CA HIS A 231 2.40 -13.55 -0.77
C HIS A 231 2.91 -14.88 -1.34
N THR A 232 2.02 -15.85 -1.42
CA THR A 232 2.32 -17.26 -1.75
C THR A 232 2.78 -17.49 -3.19
N GLY A 233 2.75 -16.46 -4.03
CA GLY A 233 3.30 -16.48 -5.39
C GLY A 233 4.72 -15.93 -5.49
N HIS A 234 5.12 -15.06 -4.56
CA HIS A 234 6.42 -14.36 -4.60
C HIS A 234 7.37 -14.80 -3.48
N GLY A 235 6.88 -15.50 -2.46
CA GLY A 235 7.70 -15.85 -1.31
C GLY A 235 8.00 -14.68 -0.38
N THR A 236 7.08 -13.71 -0.32
CA THR A 236 7.30 -12.46 0.41
C THR A 236 6.26 -12.29 1.50
N VAL A 237 6.55 -11.43 2.48
CA VAL A 237 5.52 -10.78 3.28
C VAL A 237 5.28 -9.40 2.68
N GLU A 238 4.02 -9.10 2.42
CA GLU A 238 3.59 -7.91 1.70
C GLU A 238 2.83 -6.98 2.64
N ILE A 239 3.28 -5.74 2.76
CA ILE A 239 2.62 -4.67 3.52
C ILE A 239 1.89 -3.76 2.52
N ARG A 240 0.59 -3.56 2.69
CA ARG A 240 -0.29 -2.82 1.75
C ARG A 240 -1.02 -1.62 2.37
N THR A 241 -0.72 -1.37 3.63
CA THR A 241 -1.40 -0.34 4.44
C THR A 241 -1.11 1.10 3.97
N PRO A 242 0.12 1.48 3.60
CA PRO A 242 0.43 2.87 3.27
C PRO A 242 -0.38 3.44 2.10
N ASP A 243 -0.76 4.72 2.22
CA ASP A 243 -1.26 5.49 1.07
C ASP A 243 -0.12 5.68 0.05
N ALA A 244 -0.45 5.85 -1.24
CA ALA A 244 0.54 6.28 -2.22
C ALA A 244 1.15 7.64 -1.84
N GLN A 245 2.47 7.76 -1.97
CA GLN A 245 3.23 8.95 -1.59
C GLN A 245 3.54 9.82 -2.81
N THR A 246 3.44 11.14 -2.65
CA THR A 246 3.82 12.08 -3.71
C THR A 246 5.34 12.14 -3.87
N ASP A 247 6.05 12.20 -2.74
CA ASP A 247 7.51 12.29 -2.66
C ASP A 247 8.16 10.89 -2.67
N PRO A 248 9.07 10.58 -3.61
CA PRO A 248 9.76 9.29 -3.65
C PRO A 248 10.71 9.06 -2.46
N GLU A 249 11.25 10.10 -1.82
CA GLU A 249 12.11 9.94 -0.63
C GLU A 249 11.33 9.29 0.52
N ARG A 250 10.04 9.63 0.66
CA ARG A 250 9.16 8.98 1.65
C ARG A 250 8.94 7.51 1.37
N VAL A 251 8.89 7.12 0.09
CA VAL A 251 8.77 5.72 -0.31
C VAL A 251 10.02 4.96 0.14
N ALA A 252 11.20 5.53 -0.10
CA ALA A 252 12.47 4.96 0.36
C ALA A 252 12.52 4.81 1.88
N ASP A 253 12.08 5.82 2.64
CA ASP A 253 12.00 5.76 4.11
C ASP A 253 11.08 4.63 4.61
N PHE A 254 9.93 4.43 3.96
CA PHE A 254 9.03 3.30 4.29
C PHE A 254 9.67 1.96 3.95
N VAL A 255 10.34 1.85 2.79
CA VAL A 255 10.99 0.61 2.35
C VAL A 255 12.14 0.24 3.29
N GLU A 256 12.97 1.21 3.70
CA GLU A 256 14.07 1.02 4.67
C GLU A 256 13.53 0.42 5.98
N TYR A 257 12.51 1.07 6.57
CA TYR A 257 11.94 0.61 7.83
C TYR A 257 11.26 -0.76 7.71
N VAL A 258 10.43 -0.96 6.69
CA VAL A 258 9.71 -2.23 6.50
C VAL A 258 10.68 -3.38 6.28
N HIS A 259 11.75 -3.16 5.51
CA HIS A 259 12.81 -4.14 5.31
C HIS A 259 13.48 -4.52 6.64
N ALA A 260 13.96 -3.54 7.39
CA ALA A 260 14.63 -3.77 8.68
C ALA A 260 13.71 -4.46 9.70
N LEU A 261 12.43 -4.06 9.76
CA LEU A 261 11.43 -4.68 10.64
C LEU A 261 11.20 -6.14 10.28
N VAL A 262 11.04 -6.47 9.00
CA VAL A 262 10.84 -7.87 8.57
C VAL A 262 12.07 -8.72 8.87
N LEU A 263 13.29 -8.22 8.65
CA LEU A 263 14.51 -8.94 9.00
C LEU A 263 14.61 -9.21 10.51
N ASP A 264 14.33 -8.22 11.34
CA ASP A 264 14.34 -8.39 12.79
C ASP A 264 13.28 -9.39 13.27
N LEU A 265 12.07 -9.32 12.73
CA LEU A 265 11.01 -10.30 13.05
C LEU A 265 11.41 -11.71 12.58
N ALA A 266 12.02 -11.85 11.41
CA ALA A 266 12.55 -13.13 10.93
C ALA A 266 13.62 -13.70 11.88
N ASP A 267 14.55 -12.88 12.38
CA ASP A 267 15.57 -13.29 13.35
C ASP A 267 14.95 -13.72 14.69
N ARG A 268 13.89 -13.04 15.15
CA ARG A 268 13.14 -13.43 16.36
C ARG A 268 12.44 -14.76 16.21
N TYR A 269 11.84 -15.02 15.05
CA TYR A 269 11.26 -16.34 14.73
C TYR A 269 12.32 -17.44 14.83
N GLU A 270 13.50 -17.24 14.24
CA GLU A 270 14.61 -18.20 14.30
C GLU A 270 15.13 -18.42 15.73
N SER A 271 15.05 -17.38 16.57
CA SER A 271 15.39 -17.48 18.00
C SER A 271 14.35 -18.23 18.84
N GLY A 272 13.19 -18.58 18.25
CA GLY A 272 12.09 -19.27 18.92
C GLY A 272 11.21 -18.37 19.78
N GLU A 273 11.13 -17.07 19.47
CA GLU A 273 10.24 -16.13 20.17
C GLU A 273 8.77 -16.52 19.97
N SER A 274 8.00 -16.49 21.06
CA SER A 274 6.55 -16.73 20.98
C SER A 274 5.86 -15.50 20.40
N GLY A 275 4.94 -15.72 19.46
CA GLY A 275 4.18 -14.62 18.84
C GLY A 275 3.30 -13.85 19.83
N THR A 276 3.02 -12.59 19.50
CA THR A 276 2.21 -11.68 20.30
C THR A 276 0.72 -11.92 20.05
N THR A 277 -0.02 -12.25 21.11
CA THR A 277 -1.48 -12.40 21.00
C THR A 277 -2.17 -11.07 21.21
N VAL A 278 -2.53 -10.41 20.10
CA VAL A 278 -3.35 -9.18 20.11
C VAL A 278 -4.74 -9.48 19.55
N ARG A 279 -5.77 -9.03 20.25
CA ARG A 279 -7.15 -9.09 19.74
C ARG A 279 -7.29 -8.23 18.48
N ARG A 280 -7.94 -8.78 17.46
CA ARG A 280 -8.21 -8.05 16.21
C ARG A 280 -8.93 -6.73 16.44
N GLU A 281 -9.84 -6.67 17.41
CA GLU A 281 -10.58 -5.43 17.69
C GLU A 281 -9.68 -4.29 18.20
N LEU A 282 -8.55 -4.59 18.86
CA LEU A 282 -7.58 -3.58 19.26
C LEU A 282 -6.72 -3.12 18.08
N LEU A 283 -6.40 -4.03 17.16
CA LEU A 283 -5.72 -3.71 15.90
C LEU A 283 -6.62 -2.80 15.03
N ASP A 284 -7.92 -3.13 14.94
CA ASP A 284 -8.92 -2.32 14.23
C ASP A 284 -9.09 -0.93 14.86
N GLU A 285 -9.06 -0.83 16.20
CA GLU A 285 -9.08 0.45 16.92
C GLU A 285 -7.82 1.28 16.62
N ASN A 286 -6.63 0.68 16.67
CA ASN A 286 -5.38 1.37 16.31
C ASN A 286 -5.41 1.86 14.85
N LYS A 287 -5.90 1.02 13.93
CA LYS A 287 -6.09 1.42 12.52
C LYS A 287 -7.09 2.56 12.39
N TRP A 288 -8.19 2.56 13.14
CA TRP A 288 -9.14 3.68 13.16
C TRP A 288 -8.49 4.98 13.65
N ARG A 289 -7.68 4.93 14.71
CA ARG A 289 -6.96 6.10 15.22
C ARG A 289 -6.03 6.69 14.16
N ALA A 290 -5.21 5.85 13.51
CA ALA A 290 -4.35 6.27 12.40
C ALA A 290 -5.17 6.85 11.23
N THR A 291 -6.24 6.17 10.83
CA THR A 291 -7.14 6.62 9.75
C THR A 291 -7.70 8.02 10.04
N ARG A 292 -8.21 8.25 11.27
CA ARG A 292 -8.95 9.45 11.61
C ARG A 292 -8.04 10.63 11.96
N TYR A 293 -7.01 10.38 12.76
CA TYR A 293 -6.19 11.43 13.36
C TYR A 293 -4.79 11.50 12.74
N GLY A 294 -4.41 10.55 11.88
CA GLY A 294 -3.07 10.50 11.31
C GLY A 294 -2.04 10.41 12.43
N ARG A 295 -1.13 11.38 12.45
CA ARG A 295 -0.01 11.46 13.40
C ARG A 295 -0.41 11.99 14.78
N ASP A 296 -1.59 12.61 14.91
CA ASP A 296 -2.06 13.22 16.15
C ASP A 296 -2.79 12.20 17.04
N THR A 297 -2.16 11.04 17.28
CA THR A 297 -2.78 9.95 18.04
C THR A 297 -1.78 9.01 18.70
N ASP A 298 -2.28 8.27 19.69
CA ASP A 298 -1.55 7.20 20.37
C ASP A 298 -2.19 5.84 20.07
N PHE A 299 -1.39 4.79 20.10
CA PHE A 299 -1.81 3.42 19.80
C PHE A 299 -1.89 2.59 21.06
N VAL A 300 -2.90 1.73 21.17
CA VAL A 300 -2.95 0.70 22.22
C VAL A 300 -1.71 -0.19 22.08
N ALA A 301 -0.98 -0.37 23.18
CA ALA A 301 0.26 -1.14 23.22
C ALA A 301 0.02 -2.63 22.87
N PRO A 302 1.04 -3.38 22.39
CA PRO A 302 0.88 -4.78 22.02
C PRO A 302 0.39 -5.68 23.16
N ASP A 303 0.83 -5.41 24.40
CA ASP A 303 0.39 -6.09 25.61
C ASP A 303 -1.02 -5.66 26.08
N SER A 304 -1.63 -4.69 25.39
CA SER A 304 -2.89 -4.04 25.76
C SER A 304 -2.85 -3.28 27.10
N GLU A 305 -1.66 -3.01 27.65
CA GLU A 305 -1.45 -2.28 28.89
C GLU A 305 -1.03 -0.83 28.60
N GLY A 306 -2.01 -0.01 28.21
CA GLY A 306 -1.81 1.43 28.00
C GLY A 306 -1.66 1.81 26.53
N VAL A 307 -0.93 2.90 26.28
CA VAL A 307 -0.76 3.47 24.93
C VAL A 307 0.70 3.83 24.65
N VAL A 308 1.08 3.76 23.37
CA VAL A 308 2.36 4.18 22.81
C VAL A 308 2.10 5.35 21.87
N SER A 309 2.76 6.49 22.11
CA SER A 309 2.67 7.64 21.21
C SER A 309 3.39 7.34 19.89
N LEU A 310 2.99 8.01 18.81
CA LEU A 310 3.70 7.86 17.53
C LEU A 310 5.19 8.28 17.65
N GLU A 311 5.48 9.34 18.39
CA GLU A 311 6.85 9.81 18.63
C GLU A 311 7.70 8.75 19.35
N SER A 312 7.17 8.16 20.42
CA SER A 312 7.88 7.10 21.16
C SER A 312 8.03 5.82 20.33
N PHE A 313 7.04 5.50 19.48
CA PHE A 313 7.15 4.40 18.52
C PHE A 313 8.31 4.65 17.54
N VAL A 314 8.34 5.81 16.89
CA VAL A 314 9.37 6.17 15.91
C VAL A 314 10.76 6.17 16.56
N GLU A 315 10.93 6.80 17.73
CA GLU A 315 12.22 6.83 18.44
C GLU A 315 12.70 5.42 18.78
N SER A 316 11.84 4.61 19.41
CA SER A 316 12.17 3.25 19.83
C SER A 316 12.52 2.34 18.65
N GLU A 317 11.76 2.42 17.57
CA GLU A 317 11.96 1.57 16.40
C GLU A 317 13.21 1.97 15.61
N SER A 318 13.43 3.27 15.40
CA SER A 318 14.65 3.76 14.76
C SER A 318 15.91 3.41 15.56
N ASP A 319 15.89 3.53 16.89
CA ASP A 319 17.03 3.15 17.73
C ASP A 319 17.30 1.65 17.72
N ARG A 320 16.23 0.84 17.80
CA ARG A 320 16.33 -0.62 17.87
C ARG A 320 16.82 -1.23 16.56
N LEU A 321 16.31 -0.73 15.42
CA LEU A 321 16.62 -1.25 14.09
C LEU A 321 17.84 -0.56 13.45
N GLY A 322 18.25 0.60 13.98
CA GLY A 322 19.36 1.37 13.43
C GLY A 322 19.05 2.02 12.08
N VAL A 323 17.80 2.44 11.88
CA VAL A 323 17.29 3.09 10.65
C VAL A 323 16.69 4.45 10.95
N ASP A 324 16.82 5.40 10.03
CA ASP A 324 16.40 6.79 10.26
C ASP A 324 15.13 7.19 9.48
N GLY A 325 14.67 6.38 8.52
CA GLY A 325 13.52 6.72 7.66
C GLY A 325 12.25 7.11 8.42
N LEU A 326 11.93 6.44 9.53
CA LEU A 326 10.77 6.83 10.34
C LEU A 326 10.91 8.22 10.98
N ARG A 327 12.13 8.63 11.36
CA ARG A 327 12.40 9.98 11.90
C ARG A 327 12.22 11.02 10.80
N SER A 328 12.79 10.77 9.63
CA SER A 328 12.61 11.62 8.44
C SER A 328 11.13 11.83 8.12
N LEU A 329 10.34 10.75 8.12
CA LEU A 329 8.90 10.79 7.90
C LEU A 329 8.16 11.61 8.97
N LEU A 330 8.52 11.45 10.25
CA LEU A 330 7.88 12.14 11.38
C LEU A 330 8.21 13.64 11.39
N ASP A 331 9.46 14.00 11.16
CA ASP A 331 9.98 15.39 11.16
C ASP A 331 9.43 16.21 9.99
N ALA A 332 9.22 15.57 8.84
CA ALA A 332 8.56 16.18 7.69
C ALA A 332 7.06 16.39 7.95
N GLU A 333 6.47 17.43 7.38
CA GLU A 333 5.02 17.64 7.51
C GLU A 333 4.20 16.54 6.81
N SER A 334 3.17 15.99 7.46
CA SER A 334 2.37 14.91 6.87
C SER A 334 1.73 15.28 5.52
N GLY A 335 1.60 14.31 4.61
CA GLY A 335 0.95 14.53 3.31
C GLY A 335 -0.48 15.07 3.48
N THR A 336 -1.22 14.54 4.46
CA THR A 336 -2.53 15.06 4.88
C THR A 336 -2.52 16.55 5.21
N ALA A 337 -1.57 17.00 6.04
CA ALA A 337 -1.48 18.41 6.45
C ALA A 337 -1.10 19.31 5.27
N VAL A 338 -0.13 18.88 4.45
CA VAL A 338 0.27 19.59 3.23
C VAL A 338 -0.93 19.77 2.28
N GLN A 339 -1.68 18.70 1.99
CA GLN A 339 -2.83 18.77 1.09
C GLN A 339 -3.92 19.71 1.62
N ARG A 340 -4.25 19.63 2.91
CA ARG A 340 -5.25 20.52 3.53
C ARG A 340 -4.82 21.98 3.47
N ARG A 341 -3.56 22.29 3.80
CA ARG A 341 -3.03 23.65 3.73
C ARG A 341 -3.11 24.20 2.30
N ILE A 342 -2.61 23.46 1.31
CA ILE A 342 -2.61 23.92 -0.09
C ILE A 342 -4.04 24.16 -0.57
N HIS A 343 -4.97 23.27 -0.24
CA HIS A 343 -6.37 23.44 -0.59
C HIS A 343 -6.99 24.68 0.07
N GLU A 344 -6.72 24.92 1.36
CA GLU A 344 -7.24 26.08 2.09
C GLU A 344 -6.66 27.41 1.57
N GLU A 345 -5.35 27.46 1.31
CA GLU A 345 -4.64 28.68 0.92
C GLU A 345 -4.77 29.00 -0.57
N SER A 346 -4.76 27.97 -1.42
CA SER A 346 -4.58 28.11 -2.87
C SER A 346 -5.65 27.39 -3.71
N GLY A 347 -6.55 26.63 -3.08
CA GLY A 347 -7.65 25.95 -3.75
C GLY A 347 -7.29 24.63 -4.41
N LEU A 348 -8.29 24.01 -5.03
CA LEU A 348 -8.20 22.66 -5.58
C LEU A 348 -7.26 22.54 -6.79
N ASP A 349 -7.12 23.57 -7.61
CA ASP A 349 -6.21 23.55 -8.78
C ASP A 349 -4.76 23.44 -8.32
N ALA A 350 -4.35 24.27 -7.34
CA ALA A 350 -3.00 24.22 -6.76
C ALA A 350 -2.72 22.89 -6.05
N LEU A 351 -3.73 22.29 -5.41
CA LEU A 351 -3.60 20.97 -4.80
C LEU A 351 -3.36 19.88 -5.87
N CYS A 352 -4.11 19.91 -6.99
CA CYS A 352 -3.90 18.95 -8.07
C CYS A 352 -2.52 19.10 -8.71
N GLU A 353 -2.05 20.33 -8.93
CA GLU A 353 -0.69 20.58 -9.38
C GLU A 353 0.35 20.02 -8.41
N HIS A 354 0.19 20.25 -7.10
CA HIS A 354 1.11 19.75 -6.08
C HIS A 354 1.23 18.22 -6.04
N LEU A 355 0.14 17.50 -6.33
CA LEU A 355 0.13 16.05 -6.35
C LEU A 355 0.70 15.46 -7.66
N THR A 356 0.91 16.30 -8.67
CA THR A 356 1.42 15.88 -9.97
C THR A 356 2.95 15.73 -9.89
N LEU A 357 3.46 14.65 -10.46
CA LEU A 357 4.88 14.34 -10.54
C LEU A 357 5.50 15.08 -11.73
N ASP A 358 6.77 15.49 -11.57
CA ASP A 358 7.55 16.24 -12.56
C ASP A 358 8.57 15.36 -13.30
#